data_AF-A0A8T3QGD7-F1
#
_entry.id   AF-A0A8T3QGD7-F1
#
_cell.length_a   1.000
_cell.length_b   1.000
_cell.length_c   1.000
_cell.angle_alpha   90.00
_cell.angle_beta   90.00
_cell.angle_gamma   90.00
#
_symmetry.space_group_name_H-M   'P 1'
#
loop_
_entity.id
_entity.type
_entity.pdbx_description
1 polymer ?
#
loop_
_entity_poly.entity_id
_entity_poly.type
_entity_poly.pdbx_seq_one_letter_code
_entity_poly.pdbx_strand_id
1 'polypeptide(L)'
;MQKSDDGGQWTRGKGFHTFCPLGPWVDTELDPTDVRVTLSVDGELRQDGRTRDFIWSIPYLIRYITRFMALELGDVVMTGTPQGVGPVAVGQTIAVEIEGLGRLENHVIAEPAA
;
A
#
# COMPACT_ATOMS: atom_id res chain seq x y z
N MET A 1 -13.67 5.38 12.32
CA MET A 1 -12.70 6.04 11.41
C MET A 1 -12.78 5.61 9.94
N GLN A 2 -12.53 4.35 9.51
CA GLN A 2 -12.75 4.00 8.07
C GLN A 2 -14.21 3.58 7.77
N LYS A 3 -14.84 2.79 8.63
CA LYS A 3 -16.18 2.19 8.37
C LYS A 3 -17.36 2.92 9.02
N SER A 4 -17.10 3.82 9.96
CA SER A 4 -18.13 4.24 10.94
C SER A 4 -18.59 5.69 10.83
N ASP A 5 -17.78 6.62 10.28
CA ASP A 5 -17.97 8.04 10.59
C ASP A 5 -18.52 8.86 9.40
N ASP A 6 -18.34 8.41 8.14
CA ASP A 6 -18.65 9.19 6.93
C ASP A 6 -19.53 8.42 5.92
N GLY A 7 -20.54 7.68 6.40
CA GLY A 7 -21.44 6.94 5.50
C GLY A 7 -20.76 5.81 4.71
N GLY A 8 -19.64 5.28 5.21
CA GLY A 8 -18.90 4.15 4.62
C GLY A 8 -17.84 4.54 3.59
N GLN A 9 -17.61 5.83 3.34
CA GLN A 9 -16.52 6.32 2.49
C GLN A 9 -15.16 6.16 3.17
N TRP A 10 -14.11 5.80 2.40
CA TRP A 10 -12.81 5.44 2.98
C TRP A 10 -11.75 6.53 2.88
N THR A 11 -11.99 7.60 2.12
CA THR A 11 -11.00 8.66 1.84
C THR A 11 -10.46 9.28 3.12
N ARG A 12 -11.32 9.69 4.06
CA ARG A 12 -10.90 10.27 5.34
C ARG A 12 -10.02 9.31 6.14
N GLY A 13 -10.40 8.04 6.21
CA GLY A 13 -9.65 7.02 6.94
C GLY A 13 -8.27 6.67 6.35
N LYS A 14 -7.99 7.10 5.11
CA LYS A 14 -6.75 6.80 4.37
C LYS A 14 -5.97 8.05 3.93
N GLY A 15 -6.51 9.25 4.16
CA GLY A 15 -5.99 10.51 3.65
C GLY A 15 -5.28 11.39 4.68
N PHE A 16 -4.98 10.88 5.87
CA PHE A 16 -4.19 11.63 6.85
C PHE A 16 -2.77 11.87 6.33
N HIS A 17 -2.15 12.96 6.77
CA HIS A 17 -0.73 13.20 6.51
C HIS A 17 0.08 11.97 6.96
N THR A 18 1.08 11.58 6.15
CA THR A 18 1.93 10.38 6.34
C THR A 18 1.29 9.01 6.03
N PHE A 19 -0.01 8.91 5.68
CA PHE A 19 -0.69 7.61 5.47
C PHE A 19 -0.44 6.94 4.10
N CYS A 20 0.38 7.54 3.23
CA CYS A 20 0.78 6.95 1.95
C CYS A 20 2.31 7.02 1.76
N PRO A 21 3.11 6.24 2.52
CA PRO A 21 4.53 6.08 2.22
C PRO A 21 4.72 5.44 0.84
N LEU A 22 5.60 6.03 0.02
CA LEU A 22 5.92 5.55 -1.33
C LEU A 22 7.44 5.51 -1.52
N GLY A 23 7.94 4.44 -2.14
CA GLY A 23 9.37 4.24 -2.39
C GLY A 23 9.78 2.78 -2.19
N PRO A 24 11.09 2.50 -2.05
CA PRO A 24 12.19 3.48 -1.98
C PRO A 24 12.53 4.15 -3.33
N TRP A 25 12.14 3.57 -4.46
CA TRP A 25 12.25 4.14 -5.80
C TRP A 25 11.18 3.55 -6.73
N VAL A 26 11.14 4.00 -7.98
CA VAL A 26 10.32 3.41 -9.05
C VAL A 26 11.24 2.58 -9.95
N ASP A 27 10.89 1.32 -10.18
CA ASP A 27 11.61 0.41 -11.07
C ASP A 27 10.83 0.22 -12.37
N THR A 28 11.51 0.33 -13.50
CA THR A 28 10.92 0.21 -14.85
C THR A 28 11.19 -1.13 -15.52
N GLU A 29 12.05 -1.97 -14.94
CA GLU A 29 12.51 -3.24 -15.51
C GLU A 29 11.88 -4.46 -14.81
N LEU A 30 11.34 -4.29 -13.60
CA LEU A 30 10.66 -5.34 -12.86
C LEU A 30 9.41 -5.85 -13.60
N ASP A 31 9.31 -7.17 -13.79
CA ASP A 31 8.06 -7.83 -14.19
C ASP A 31 7.15 -8.04 -12.96
N PRO A 32 6.02 -7.33 -12.83
CA PRO A 32 5.17 -7.41 -11.64
C PRO A 32 4.19 -8.60 -11.68
N THR A 33 4.27 -9.50 -12.66
CA THR A 33 3.27 -10.57 -12.88
C THR A 33 3.19 -11.58 -11.74
N ASP A 34 4.33 -11.96 -11.15
CA ASP A 34 4.38 -12.90 -10.01
C ASP A 34 5.55 -12.60 -9.07
N VAL A 35 5.44 -11.50 -8.32
CA VAL A 35 6.41 -11.10 -7.29
C VAL A 35 5.79 -11.28 -5.91
N ARG A 36 6.60 -11.72 -4.95
CA ARG A 36 6.19 -11.78 -3.53
C ARG A 36 6.16 -10.38 -2.92
N VAL A 37 5.13 -10.12 -2.12
CA VAL A 37 4.93 -8.90 -1.34
C VAL A 37 4.72 -9.30 0.12
N THR A 38 5.57 -8.78 1.00
CA THR A 38 5.50 -9.05 2.45
C THR A 38 5.42 -7.76 3.25
N LEU A 39 4.78 -7.82 4.41
CA LEU A 39 4.84 -6.78 5.43
C LEU A 39 5.19 -7.39 6.79
N SER A 40 6.12 -6.75 7.49
CA SER A 40 6.45 -7.05 8.88
C SER A 40 6.27 -5.84 9.79
N VAL A 41 5.93 -6.09 11.06
CA VAL A 41 5.90 -5.08 12.12
C VAL A 41 6.88 -5.53 13.20
N ASP A 42 7.88 -4.70 13.50
CA ASP A 42 8.98 -5.04 14.42
C ASP A 42 9.68 -6.38 14.07
N GLY A 43 9.76 -6.69 12.77
CA GLY A 43 10.33 -7.94 12.25
C GLY A 43 9.38 -9.13 12.27
N GLU A 44 8.20 -9.03 12.88
CA GLU A 44 7.17 -10.07 12.84
C GLU A 44 6.38 -10.00 11.52
N LEU A 45 6.45 -11.07 10.71
CA LEU A 45 5.71 -11.17 9.45
C LEU A 45 4.20 -11.16 9.71
N ARG A 46 3.48 -10.19 9.12
CA ARG A 46 2.03 -10.07 9.24
C ARG A 46 1.29 -10.27 7.93
N GLN A 47 1.89 -9.90 6.81
CA GLN A 47 1.31 -10.11 5.49
C GLN A 47 2.33 -10.79 4.58
N ASP A 48 1.84 -11.74 3.77
CA ASP A 48 2.62 -12.49 2.79
C ASP A 48 1.69 -12.88 1.64
N GLY A 49 2.01 -12.45 0.44
CA GLY A 49 1.22 -12.73 -0.75
C GLY A 49 2.03 -12.59 -2.04
N ARG A 50 1.43 -12.96 -3.17
CA ARG A 50 2.03 -12.80 -4.49
C ARG A 50 1.11 -12.03 -5.43
N THR A 51 1.69 -11.27 -6.35
CA THR A 51 0.92 -10.48 -7.31
C THR A 51 0.14 -11.35 -8.31
N ARG A 52 0.54 -12.60 -8.53
CA ARG A 52 -0.26 -13.56 -9.31
C ARG A 52 -1.64 -13.85 -8.71
N ASP A 53 -1.79 -13.63 -7.41
CA ASP A 53 -3.05 -13.86 -6.67
C ASP A 53 -3.97 -12.63 -6.70
N PHE A 54 -3.61 -11.59 -7.47
CA PHE A 54 -4.47 -10.43 -7.67
C PHE A 54 -5.82 -10.84 -8.27
N ILE A 55 -6.90 -10.47 -7.58
CA ILE A 55 -8.27 -10.62 -8.09
C ILE A 55 -8.43 -9.82 -9.41
N TRP A 56 -7.77 -8.65 -9.48
CA TRP A 56 -7.76 -7.77 -10.65
C TRP A 56 -6.33 -7.51 -11.09
N SER A 57 -5.95 -7.99 -12.28
CA SER A 57 -4.62 -7.73 -12.86
C SER A 57 -4.34 -6.23 -13.03
N ILE A 58 -3.06 -5.85 -13.06
CA ILE A 58 -2.64 -4.45 -13.30
C ILE A 58 -3.23 -3.89 -14.61
N PRO A 59 -3.18 -4.59 -15.77
CA PRO A 59 -3.82 -4.09 -16.99
C PRO A 59 -5.34 -3.88 -16.85
N TYR A 60 -6.02 -4.72 -16.07
CA TYR A 60 -7.45 -4.55 -15.79
C TYR A 60 -7.71 -3.29 -14.96
N LEU A 61 -6.93 -3.06 -13.90
CA LEU A 61 -7.07 -1.88 -13.04
C LEU A 61 -6.90 -0.59 -13.84
N ILE A 62 -5.86 -0.50 -14.67
CA ILE A 62 -5.62 0.66 -15.53
C ILE A 62 -6.80 0.87 -16.48
N ARG A 63 -7.21 -0.18 -17.22
CA ARG A 63 -8.38 -0.11 -18.13
C ARG A 63 -9.65 0.34 -17.41
N TYR A 64 -9.88 -0.16 -16.20
CA TYR A 64 -11.08 0.15 -15.44
C TYR A 64 -11.08 1.63 -15.03
N ILE A 65 -9.99 2.11 -14.43
CA ILE A 65 -9.86 3.50 -13.97
C ILE A 65 -9.99 4.48 -15.15
N THR A 66 -9.33 4.20 -16.28
CA THR A 66 -9.33 5.09 -17.45
C THR A 66 -10.67 5.22 -18.16
N ARG A 67 -11.68 4.43 -17.78
CA ARG A 67 -13.06 4.61 -18.26
C ARG A 67 -13.79 5.75 -17.54
N PHE A 68 -13.33 6.14 -16.37
CA PHE A 68 -13.98 7.14 -15.51
C PHE A 68 -13.19 8.44 -15.41
N MET A 69 -11.86 8.37 -15.47
CA MET A 69 -10.98 9.53 -15.39
C MET A 69 -9.73 9.34 -16.26
N ALA A 70 -9.13 10.45 -16.71
CA ALA A 70 -7.79 10.40 -17.28
C ALA A 70 -6.76 10.08 -16.18
N LEU A 71 -5.68 9.37 -16.55
CA LEU A 71 -4.49 9.25 -15.72
C LEU A 71 -3.43 10.23 -16.25
N GLU A 72 -2.78 10.94 -15.34
CA GLU A 72 -1.72 11.88 -15.63
C GLU A 72 -0.34 11.29 -15.27
N LEU A 73 0.70 11.90 -15.81
CA LEU A 73 2.07 11.51 -15.46
C LEU A 73 2.30 11.80 -13.97
N GLY A 74 2.69 10.76 -13.23
CA GLY A 74 2.90 10.84 -11.78
C GLY A 74 1.73 10.34 -10.95
N ASP A 75 0.58 10.03 -11.56
CA ASP A 75 -0.50 9.34 -10.85
C ASP A 75 -0.05 7.97 -10.35
N VAL A 76 -0.44 7.62 -9.13
CA VAL A 76 -0.07 6.38 -8.47
C VAL A 76 -1.32 5.55 -8.16
N VAL A 77 -1.34 4.31 -8.64
CA VAL A 77 -2.44 3.36 -8.39
C VAL A 77 -2.04 2.36 -7.31
N MET A 78 -2.73 2.40 -6.16
CA MET A 78 -2.58 1.38 -5.12
C MET A 78 -3.35 0.12 -5.53
N THR A 79 -2.64 -0.97 -5.81
CA THR A 79 -3.20 -2.19 -6.43
C THR A 79 -3.93 -3.14 -5.47
N GLY A 80 -3.88 -2.86 -4.17
CA GLY A 80 -4.52 -3.67 -3.13
C GLY A 80 -3.50 -4.15 -2.10
N THR A 81 -3.93 -5.06 -1.22
CA THR A 81 -3.09 -5.64 -0.18
C THR A 81 -3.51 -7.09 0.08
N PRO A 82 -2.57 -8.01 0.35
CA PRO A 82 -2.91 -9.37 0.77
C PRO A 82 -3.58 -9.39 2.17
N GLN A 83 -4.03 -10.56 2.61
CA GLN A 83 -4.55 -10.74 3.97
C GLN A 83 -3.49 -10.43 5.05
N GLY A 84 -3.95 -10.24 6.30
CA GLY A 84 -3.09 -9.98 7.46
C GLY A 84 -3.01 -8.51 7.91
N VAL A 85 -3.90 -7.65 7.39
CA VAL A 85 -4.02 -6.26 7.85
C VAL A 85 -4.38 -6.22 9.33
N GLY A 86 -3.67 -5.37 10.09
CA GLY A 86 -3.89 -5.19 11.52
C GLY A 86 -3.41 -3.81 12.01
N PRO A 87 -3.71 -3.46 13.27
CA PRO A 87 -3.30 -2.20 13.85
C PRO A 87 -1.78 -2.15 14.10
N VAL A 88 -1.27 -0.92 14.17
CA VAL A 88 0.11 -0.59 14.55
C VAL A 88 0.08 0.44 15.68
N ALA A 89 1.10 0.43 16.53
CA ALA A 89 1.23 1.31 17.69
C ALA A 89 2.43 2.25 17.54
N VAL A 90 2.42 3.32 18.33
CA VAL A 90 3.57 4.23 18.45
C VAL A 90 4.81 3.45 18.92
N GLY A 91 5.95 3.76 18.31
CA GLY A 91 7.23 3.11 18.54
C GLY A 91 7.47 1.87 17.68
N GLN A 92 6.49 1.41 16.90
CA GLN A 92 6.66 0.27 16.01
C GLN A 92 7.26 0.67 14.66
N THR A 93 7.98 -0.26 14.06
CA THR A 93 8.51 -0.12 12.69
C THR A 93 7.76 -1.03 11.74
N ILE A 94 7.23 -0.46 10.67
CA ILE A 94 6.53 -1.16 9.60
C ILE A 94 7.48 -1.26 8.42
N ALA A 95 7.70 -2.48 7.91
CA ALA A 95 8.48 -2.69 6.71
C ALA A 95 7.68 -3.48 5.67
N VAL A 96 7.59 -2.92 4.46
CA VAL A 96 7.05 -3.59 3.27
C VAL A 96 8.20 -3.97 2.37
N GLU A 97 8.20 -5.18 1.85
CA GLU A 97 9.21 -5.67 0.92
C GLU A 97 8.56 -6.33 -0.29
N ILE A 98 9.06 -5.98 -1.47
CA ILE A 98 8.64 -6.55 -2.76
C ILE A 98 9.85 -7.23 -3.38
N GLU A 99 9.68 -8.51 -3.73
CA GLU A 99 10.68 -9.33 -4.41
C GLU A 99 11.16 -8.63 -5.69
N GLY A 100 12.48 -8.42 -5.81
CA GLY A 100 13.10 -7.76 -6.96
C GLY A 100 13.06 -6.23 -6.94
N LEU A 101 12.29 -5.59 -6.05
CA LEU A 101 12.26 -4.12 -5.90
C LEU A 101 13.02 -3.65 -4.66
N GLY A 102 12.74 -4.23 -3.49
CA GLY A 102 13.38 -3.81 -2.23
C GLY A 102 12.39 -3.53 -1.12
N ARG A 103 12.87 -2.82 -0.09
CA ARG A 103 12.20 -2.65 1.20
C ARG A 103 11.93 -1.17 1.51
N LEU A 104 10.69 -0.86 1.87
CA LEU A 104 10.23 0.43 2.36
C LEU A 104 9.91 0.31 3.85
N GLU A 105 10.60 1.09 4.68
CA GLU A 105 10.49 1.04 6.14
C GLU A 105 10.07 2.38 6.72
N ASN A 106 9.12 2.36 7.67
CA ASN A 106 8.58 3.56 8.31
C ASN A 106 8.44 3.33 9.82
N HIS A 107 8.87 4.30 10.61
CA HIS A 107 8.72 4.28 12.06
C HIS A 107 7.47 5.05 12.49
N VAL A 108 6.61 4.41 13.28
CA VAL A 108 5.37 5.01 13.77
C VAL A 108 5.68 5.87 14.98
N ILE A 109 5.53 7.18 14.85
CA ILE A 109 5.68 8.12 15.96
C ILE A 109 4.33 8.68 16.39
N ALA A 110 4.25 9.15 17.64
CA ALA A 110 3.11 9.94 18.07
C ALA A 110 3.06 11.24 17.25
N GLU A 111 1.84 11.71 16.95
CA GLU A 111 1.65 13.03 16.38
C GLU A 111 2.22 14.08 17.37
N PRO A 112 3.09 15.00 16.91
CA PRO A 112 3.59 16.06 17.77
C PRO A 112 2.43 16.89 18.33
N ALA A 113 2.53 17.29 19.61
CA ALA A 113 1.60 18.27 20.15
C ALA A 113 1.73 19.58 19.35
N ALA A 114 0.59 20.17 18.98
CA ALA A 114 0.51 21.45 18.29
C ALA A 114 0.98 22.62 19.17
#